data_AF-A0A1F3R4X5-F1
#
_entry.id   AF-A0A1F3R4X5-F1
#
_cell.length_a   1.000
_cell.length_b   1.000
_cell.length_c   1.000
_cell.angle_alpha   90.00
_cell.angle_beta   90.00
_cell.angle_gamma   90.00
#
_symmetry.space_group_name_H-M   'P 1'
#
loop_
_entity.id
_entity.type
_entity.pdbx_description
1 polymer ?
#
loop_
_entity_poly.entity_id
_entity_poly.type
_entity_poly.pdbx_seq_one_letter_code
_entity_poly.pdbx_strand_id
1 'polypeptide(L)'
;MKTTFFTLFFVFGITLISKGQVTLEATYDSASTNLYMINLEISGQKYVKVTKTENNRFIYLFNLDYSPWKTFNCNSFPYTIHPVAGPIYNFSVLYITESLFDNDNGIEFLFVNSNSFGEYTGIYNENGTIIFSQDSAYPAVTLNIPIVNVPIYNTPNGTKLILSFPYTGEAKVYGLQGILSTSELINNSLFN
;
A
#
# COMPACT_ATOMS: atom_id res chain seq x y z
N MET A 1 -67.33 -45.76 -6.75
CA MET A 1 -66.04 -46.45 -6.51
C MET A 1 -64.92 -45.62 -7.14
N LYS A 2 -63.87 -45.37 -6.35
CA LYS A 2 -62.48 -45.03 -6.72
C LYS A 2 -62.19 -43.65 -7.33
N THR A 3 -62.04 -42.71 -6.39
CA THR A 3 -60.89 -41.79 -6.23
C THR A 3 -59.67 -42.02 -7.12
N THR A 4 -59.15 -40.94 -7.73
CA THR A 4 -57.70 -40.65 -7.71
C THR A 4 -57.47 -39.15 -7.81
N PHE A 5 -56.97 -38.56 -6.71
CA PHE A 5 -56.55 -37.17 -6.58
C PHE A 5 -55.13 -37.07 -7.14
N PHE A 6 -54.92 -36.32 -8.23
CA PHE A 6 -53.58 -36.00 -8.72
C PHE A 6 -53.12 -34.71 -8.04
N THR A 7 -52.44 -34.83 -6.91
CA THR A 7 -51.73 -33.71 -6.28
C THR A 7 -50.44 -33.47 -7.08
N LEU A 8 -50.49 -32.53 -8.02
CA LEU A 8 -49.32 -32.05 -8.72
C LEU A 8 -48.47 -31.21 -7.74
N PHE A 9 -47.46 -31.85 -7.14
CA PHE A 9 -46.41 -31.16 -6.38
C PHE A 9 -45.55 -30.38 -7.38
N PHE A 10 -46.01 -29.17 -7.74
CA PHE A 10 -45.20 -28.21 -8.47
C PHE A 10 -44.19 -27.66 -7.47
N VAL A 11 -43.05 -28.35 -7.35
CA VAL A 11 -41.86 -27.81 -6.68
C VAL A 11 -41.48 -26.57 -7.48
N PHE A 12 -41.96 -25.42 -7.01
CA PHE A 12 -41.49 -24.11 -7.39
C PHE A 12 -40.01 -24.04 -6.98
N GLY A 13 -39.16 -24.56 -7.86
CA GLY A 13 -37.74 -24.26 -7.88
C GLY A 13 -37.59 -22.80 -8.25
N ILE A 14 -37.87 -21.92 -7.29
CA ILE A 14 -37.43 -20.53 -7.34
C ILE A 14 -35.92 -20.63 -7.17
N THR A 15 -35.22 -20.76 -8.29
CA THR A 15 -33.82 -20.41 -8.39
C THR A 15 -33.76 -18.94 -8.02
N LEU A 16 -33.42 -18.67 -6.76
CA LEU A 16 -33.04 -17.34 -6.33
C LEU A 16 -31.78 -16.99 -7.10
N ILE A 17 -31.97 -16.34 -8.25
CA ILE A 17 -30.93 -15.56 -8.90
C ILE A 17 -30.65 -14.45 -7.90
N SER A 18 -29.69 -14.68 -7.01
CA SER A 18 -29.10 -13.65 -6.19
C SER A 18 -28.52 -12.64 -7.17
N LYS A 19 -29.23 -11.54 -7.39
CA LYS A 19 -28.70 -10.39 -8.11
C LYS A 19 -27.55 -9.90 -7.24
N GLY A 20 -26.33 -9.87 -7.79
CA GLY A 20 -25.19 -9.26 -7.10
C GLY A 20 -25.59 -7.85 -6.66
N GLN A 21 -25.87 -7.69 -5.37
CA GLN A 21 -26.25 -6.42 -4.79
C GLN A 21 -24.99 -5.79 -4.24
N VAL A 22 -24.67 -4.59 -4.72
CA VAL A 22 -23.65 -3.77 -4.08
C VAL A 22 -24.23 -3.30 -2.75
N THR A 23 -23.59 -3.69 -1.65
CA THR A 23 -23.94 -3.26 -0.30
C THR A 23 -22.89 -2.28 0.20
N LEU A 24 -23.34 -1.22 0.87
CA LEU A 24 -22.43 -0.34 1.60
C LEU A 24 -21.98 -1.05 2.88
N GLU A 25 -20.69 -1.32 2.99
CA GLU A 25 -20.12 -1.93 4.20
C GLU A 25 -19.41 -0.91 5.10
N ALA A 26 -18.74 0.10 4.54
CA ALA A 26 -18.05 1.15 5.28
C ALA A 26 -17.92 2.45 4.49
N THR A 27 -17.75 3.56 5.20
CA THR A 27 -17.48 4.89 4.63
C THR A 27 -16.17 5.42 5.19
N TYR A 28 -15.30 5.94 4.31
CA TYR A 28 -14.05 6.58 4.68
C TYR A 28 -13.95 7.97 4.03
N ASP A 29 -13.49 8.95 4.80
CA ASP A 29 -13.16 10.26 4.24
C ASP A 29 -11.85 10.20 3.45
N SER A 30 -11.77 10.98 2.36
CA SER A 30 -10.54 11.18 1.57
C SER A 30 -9.90 9.89 1.04
N ALA A 31 -10.73 8.90 0.66
CA ALA A 31 -10.24 7.60 0.18
C ALA A 31 -9.32 7.70 -1.04
N SER A 32 -9.53 8.68 -1.92
CA SER A 32 -8.73 8.87 -3.14
C SER A 32 -7.25 9.13 -2.88
N THR A 33 -6.88 9.62 -1.70
CA THR A 33 -5.48 9.96 -1.36
C THR A 33 -4.89 9.10 -0.26
N ASN A 34 -5.75 8.45 0.55
CA ASN A 34 -5.37 7.90 1.84
C ASN A 34 -5.92 6.50 2.13
N LEU A 35 -6.71 5.88 1.25
CA LEU A 35 -7.25 4.53 1.47
C LEU A 35 -6.91 3.62 0.28
N TYR A 36 -6.41 2.42 0.57
CA TYR A 36 -6.18 1.37 -0.42
C TYR A 36 -6.14 0.00 0.26
N MET A 37 -6.11 -1.07 -0.53
CA MET A 37 -5.89 -2.43 -0.05
C MET A 37 -4.49 -2.90 -0.42
N ILE A 38 -3.97 -3.81 0.41
CA ILE A 38 -2.72 -4.53 0.15
C ILE A 38 -2.94 -6.01 0.42
N ASN A 39 -2.10 -6.86 -0.17
CA ASN A 39 -1.99 -8.27 0.17
C ASN A 39 -0.59 -8.57 0.70
N LEU A 40 -0.48 -8.82 2.00
CA LEU A 40 0.78 -9.12 2.66
C LEU A 40 1.18 -10.59 2.47
N GLU A 41 2.47 -10.86 2.45
CA GLU A 41 3.09 -12.16 2.19
C GLU A 41 2.60 -13.26 3.13
N ILE A 42 2.40 -12.94 4.41
CA ILE A 42 2.08 -13.88 5.50
C ILE A 42 0.68 -13.62 6.03
N SER A 43 0.37 -12.36 6.33
CA SER A 43 -0.88 -11.95 6.98
C SER A 43 -2.05 -11.78 6.02
N GLY A 44 -1.82 -11.83 4.70
CA GLY A 44 -2.84 -11.70 3.66
C GLY A 44 -3.45 -10.29 3.57
N GLN A 45 -4.65 -10.20 3.01
CA GLN A 45 -5.27 -8.91 2.65
C GLN A 45 -5.58 -8.02 3.86
N LYS A 46 -5.31 -6.72 3.70
CA LYS A 46 -5.61 -5.65 4.67
C LYS A 46 -6.08 -4.38 3.96
N TYR A 47 -6.93 -3.61 4.64
CA TYR A 47 -7.13 -2.21 4.31
C TYR A 47 -6.01 -1.37 4.92
N VAL A 48 -5.56 -0.36 4.19
CA VAL A 48 -4.58 0.62 4.65
C VAL A 48 -5.20 2.00 4.61
N LYS A 49 -5.10 2.72 5.73
CA LYS A 49 -5.44 4.14 5.81
C LYS A 49 -4.21 4.94 6.26
N VAL A 50 -3.88 6.01 5.54
CA VAL A 50 -2.76 6.90 5.89
C VAL A 50 -3.29 8.27 6.32
N THR A 51 -2.75 8.82 7.42
CA THR A 51 -2.98 10.22 7.81
C THR A 51 -1.72 11.03 7.58
N LYS A 52 -1.88 12.26 7.08
CA LYS A 52 -0.80 13.10 6.57
C LYS A 52 -0.97 14.56 7.00
N THR A 53 -1.21 14.79 8.29
CA THR A 53 -1.37 16.14 8.85
C THR A 53 -0.33 16.41 9.95
N GLU A 54 -0.21 17.67 10.38
CA GLU A 54 0.70 18.06 11.47
C GLU A 54 0.49 17.19 12.70
N ASN A 55 1.58 16.61 13.22
CA ASN A 55 1.56 15.72 14.40
C ASN A 55 0.56 14.55 14.32
N ASN A 56 0.09 14.21 13.12
CA ASN A 56 -0.84 13.14 12.86
C ASN A 56 -0.47 12.45 11.54
N ARG A 57 0.71 11.83 11.56
CA ARG A 57 1.27 10.99 10.51
C ARG A 57 1.22 9.54 10.96
N PHE A 58 0.21 8.81 10.49
CA PHE A 58 0.03 7.41 10.85
C PHE A 58 -0.29 6.55 9.64
N ILE A 59 0.06 5.27 9.75
CA ILE A 59 -0.37 4.21 8.86
C ILE A 59 -1.21 3.24 9.69
N TYR A 60 -2.47 3.06 9.32
CA TYR A 60 -3.40 2.14 9.98
C TYR A 60 -3.68 0.96 9.06
N LEU A 61 -3.56 -0.25 9.59
CA LEU A 61 -3.97 -1.47 8.90
C LEU A 61 -5.19 -2.05 9.61
N PHE A 62 -6.20 -2.40 8.81
CA PHE A 62 -7.44 -3.04 9.28
C PHE A 62 -7.61 -4.39 8.58
N ASN A 63 -8.25 -5.32 9.28
CA ASN A 63 -8.75 -6.55 8.67
C ASN A 63 -9.92 -6.25 7.71
N LEU A 64 -10.30 -7.23 6.90
CA LEU A 64 -11.41 -7.08 5.95
C LEU A 64 -12.78 -6.88 6.62
N ASP A 65 -12.91 -7.25 7.89
CA ASP A 65 -14.07 -6.98 8.74
C ASP A 65 -14.01 -5.60 9.44
N TYR A 66 -13.09 -4.74 8.99
CA TYR A 66 -12.86 -3.38 9.48
C TYR A 66 -12.28 -3.28 10.90
N SER A 67 -11.96 -4.40 11.55
CA SER A 67 -11.32 -4.39 12.87
C SER A 67 -9.87 -3.86 12.76
N PRO A 68 -9.41 -2.99 13.70
CA PRO A 68 -8.03 -2.54 13.73
C PRO A 68 -7.05 -3.70 13.92
N TRP A 69 -5.96 -3.72 13.13
CA TRP A 69 -4.92 -4.74 13.23
C TRP A 69 -3.58 -4.15 13.72
N LYS A 70 -3.02 -3.18 12.99
CA LYS A 70 -1.75 -2.52 13.34
C LYS A 70 -1.83 -1.01 13.12
N THR A 71 -1.01 -0.27 13.86
CA THR A 71 -0.88 1.19 13.72
C THR A 71 0.59 1.56 13.85
N PHE A 72 1.08 2.33 12.87
CA PHE A 72 2.45 2.82 12.84
C PHE A 72 2.44 4.34 13.00
N ASN A 73 3.24 4.83 13.94
CA ASN A 73 3.42 6.25 14.19
C ASN A 73 4.63 6.77 13.40
N CYS A 74 4.38 7.59 12.39
CA CYS A 74 5.41 8.16 11.53
C CYS A 74 5.73 9.62 11.88
N ASN A 75 5.27 10.15 13.02
CA ASN A 75 5.48 11.56 13.39
C ASN A 75 6.95 11.91 13.63
N SER A 76 7.78 10.94 14.03
CA SER A 76 9.22 11.13 14.19
C SER A 76 10.01 11.00 12.89
N PHE A 77 9.37 10.57 11.79
CA PHE A 77 10.08 10.31 10.54
C PHE A 77 10.35 11.63 9.81
N PRO A 78 11.41 11.71 8.98
CA PRO A 78 11.80 12.95 8.33
C PRO A 78 10.64 13.66 7.59
N TYR A 79 10.53 14.97 7.78
CA TYR A 79 9.60 15.86 7.09
C TYR A 79 10.19 16.45 5.82
N THR A 80 11.50 16.67 5.83
CA THR A 80 12.45 16.88 4.73
C THR A 80 13.80 17.27 5.33
N ILE A 81 14.86 17.16 4.53
CA ILE A 81 16.22 17.55 4.91
C ILE A 81 16.48 19.06 4.80
N HIS A 82 15.55 19.85 4.26
CA HIS A 82 15.70 21.30 4.11
C HIS A 82 14.61 22.05 4.91
N PRO A 83 14.98 23.10 5.67
CA PRO A 83 14.02 23.85 6.49
C PRO A 83 13.02 24.58 5.61
N VAL A 84 11.77 24.13 5.62
CA VAL A 84 10.68 24.76 4.88
C VAL A 84 9.94 25.76 5.78
N ALA A 85 9.66 26.95 5.24
CA ALA A 85 8.66 27.85 5.79
C ALA A 85 7.26 27.37 5.37
N GLY A 86 6.65 26.50 6.19
CA GLY A 86 5.25 26.08 6.02
C GLY A 86 5.00 24.59 6.29
N PRO A 87 3.77 24.21 6.65
CA PRO A 87 3.41 22.83 6.93
C PRO A 87 3.41 21.97 5.65
N ILE A 88 4.49 21.23 5.37
CA ILE A 88 4.48 20.18 4.34
C ILE A 88 4.56 18.82 5.02
N TYR A 89 3.40 18.21 5.25
CA TYR A 89 3.25 16.86 5.84
C TYR A 89 3.09 15.77 4.79
N ASN A 90 3.63 16.01 3.60
CA ASN A 90 3.45 15.12 2.46
C ASN A 90 4.42 13.95 2.54
N PHE A 91 3.91 12.80 2.94
CA PHE A 91 4.58 11.54 2.72
C PHE A 91 3.67 10.56 1.98
N SER A 92 4.30 9.59 1.36
CA SER A 92 3.66 8.45 0.73
C SER A 92 4.30 7.18 1.22
N VAL A 93 3.51 6.11 1.21
CA VAL A 93 3.97 4.76 1.52
C VAL A 93 3.72 3.95 0.28
N LEU A 94 4.77 3.52 -0.39
CA LEU A 94 4.67 2.86 -1.70
C LEU A 94 4.63 1.34 -1.58
N TYR A 95 5.24 0.81 -0.53
CA TYR A 95 5.27 -0.62 -0.26
C TYR A 95 5.06 -0.84 1.23
N ILE A 96 4.23 -1.82 1.58
CA ILE A 96 4.09 -2.38 2.92
C ILE A 96 4.20 -3.89 2.74
N THR A 97 5.17 -4.50 3.40
CA THR A 97 5.60 -5.90 3.18
C THR A 97 5.92 -6.58 4.51
N GLU A 98 6.07 -7.89 4.50
CA GLU A 98 6.50 -8.68 5.67
C GLU A 98 7.83 -9.40 5.48
N SER A 99 8.40 -9.43 4.27
CA SER A 99 9.63 -10.19 4.00
C SER A 99 10.42 -9.70 2.78
N LEU A 100 10.26 -8.43 2.40
CA LEU A 100 10.87 -7.89 1.19
C LEU A 100 12.23 -7.24 1.48
N PHE A 101 12.33 -6.44 2.54
CA PHE A 101 13.48 -5.59 2.77
C PHE A 101 14.51 -6.23 3.71
N ASP A 102 14.05 -7.01 4.68
CA ASP A 102 14.85 -7.83 5.59
C ASP A 102 14.34 -9.29 5.65
N ASN A 103 14.84 -10.07 6.61
CA ASN A 103 14.61 -11.51 6.72
C ASN A 103 13.71 -11.89 7.91
N ASP A 104 13.09 -10.92 8.58
CA ASP A 104 12.10 -11.17 9.61
C ASP A 104 10.68 -11.24 9.01
N ASN A 105 9.67 -11.43 9.86
CA ASN A 105 8.26 -11.51 9.47
C ASN A 105 7.47 -10.26 9.96
N GLY A 106 8.18 -9.23 10.41
CA GLY A 106 7.63 -7.97 10.86
C GLY A 106 7.15 -7.14 9.69
N ILE A 107 6.25 -6.18 9.94
CA ILE A 107 5.84 -5.27 8.87
C ILE A 107 6.97 -4.31 8.56
N GLU A 108 7.24 -4.12 7.29
CA GLU A 108 8.21 -3.19 6.76
C GLU A 108 7.51 -2.28 5.77
N PHE A 109 7.99 -1.05 5.60
CA PHE A 109 7.40 -0.17 4.61
C PHE A 109 8.39 0.82 4.01
N LEU A 110 8.22 1.05 2.70
CA LEU A 110 8.95 2.05 1.93
C LEU A 110 8.21 3.39 2.04
N PHE A 111 8.79 4.26 2.86
CA PHE A 111 8.36 5.61 3.15
C PHE A 111 9.06 6.59 2.21
N VAL A 112 8.29 7.50 1.63
CA VAL A 112 8.79 8.55 0.74
C VAL A 112 8.28 9.89 1.20
N ASN A 113 9.18 10.86 1.26
CA ASN A 113 8.83 12.26 1.40
C ASN A 113 9.41 13.01 0.21
N SER A 114 8.56 13.79 -0.46
CA SER A 114 8.98 14.63 -1.57
C SER A 114 8.28 15.97 -1.44
N ASN A 115 9.07 17.04 -1.50
CA ASN A 115 8.56 18.38 -1.62
C ASN A 115 9.48 19.22 -2.52
N SER A 116 9.12 20.48 -2.72
CA SER A 116 9.86 21.41 -3.59
C SER A 116 11.32 21.64 -3.17
N PHE A 117 11.75 21.14 -2.01
CA PHE A 117 13.06 21.40 -1.42
C PHE A 117 13.90 20.13 -1.28
N GLY A 118 13.36 18.94 -1.52
CA GLY A 118 14.13 17.72 -1.32
C GLY A 118 13.29 16.46 -1.37
N GLU A 119 13.99 15.37 -1.61
CA GLU A 119 13.44 14.02 -1.66
C GLU A 119 14.10 13.18 -0.58
N TYR A 120 13.34 12.29 0.02
CA TYR A 120 13.81 11.34 1.00
C TYR A 120 13.11 10.01 0.79
N THR A 121 13.90 8.95 0.74
CA THR A 121 13.41 7.57 0.76
C THR A 121 13.94 6.87 2.01
N GLY A 122 13.03 6.33 2.81
CA GLY A 122 13.35 5.50 3.97
C GLY A 122 12.61 4.17 3.92
N ILE A 123 13.25 3.13 4.41
CA ILE A 123 12.64 1.82 4.63
C ILE A 123 12.70 1.58 6.13
N TYR A 124 11.54 1.32 6.72
CA TYR A 124 11.38 1.19 8.16
C TYR A 124 10.77 -0.16 8.49
N ASN A 125 11.27 -0.75 9.59
CA ASN A 125 10.65 -1.89 10.24
C ASN A 125 9.50 -1.40 11.14
N GLU A 126 8.61 -2.29 11.57
CA GLU A 126 7.37 -1.98 12.30
C GLU A 126 7.60 -1.26 13.62
N ASN A 127 8.74 -1.48 14.24
CA ASN A 127 9.15 -0.81 15.48
C ASN A 127 9.70 0.61 15.26
N GLY A 128 9.75 1.09 14.01
CA GLY A 128 10.27 2.40 13.63
C GLY A 128 11.78 2.44 13.39
N THR A 129 12.48 1.31 13.48
CA THR A 129 13.92 1.22 13.15
C THR A 129 14.12 1.39 11.64
N ILE A 130 15.17 2.11 11.27
CA ILE A 130 15.56 2.30 9.86
C ILE A 130 16.30 1.04 9.39
N ILE A 131 15.78 0.40 8.34
CA ILE A 131 16.47 -0.66 7.61
C ILE A 131 17.43 -0.03 6.58
N PHE A 132 16.96 1.01 5.90
CA PHE A 132 17.70 1.71 4.86
C PHE A 132 17.18 3.15 4.69
N SER A 133 18.04 4.10 4.35
CA SER A 133 17.61 5.44 3.95
C SER A 133 18.54 6.07 2.93
N GLN A 134 17.98 6.92 2.08
CA GLN A 134 18.70 7.78 1.15
C GLN A 134 18.09 9.18 1.10
N ASP A 135 18.98 10.15 1.25
CA ASP A 135 18.69 11.56 1.07
C ASP A 135 18.79 11.94 -0.41
N SER A 136 18.00 12.92 -0.85
CA SER A 136 17.97 13.41 -2.23
C SER A 136 17.69 12.31 -3.27
N ALA A 137 16.92 11.31 -2.86
CA ALA A 137 16.60 10.15 -3.68
C ALA A 137 15.11 9.82 -3.59
N TYR A 138 14.53 9.45 -4.72
CA TYR A 138 13.13 9.11 -4.86
C TYR A 138 12.96 7.82 -5.66
N PRO A 139 12.02 6.95 -5.30
CA PRO A 139 11.80 5.69 -5.99
C PRO A 139 10.94 5.92 -7.25
N ALA A 140 11.43 6.78 -8.14
CA ALA A 140 10.85 7.07 -9.45
C ALA A 140 11.60 6.30 -10.53
N VAL A 141 10.83 5.75 -11.45
CA VAL A 141 11.31 5.11 -12.67
C VAL A 141 10.50 5.67 -13.83
N THR A 142 10.91 5.38 -15.07
CA THR A 142 10.09 5.74 -16.22
C THR A 142 8.69 5.13 -16.07
N LEU A 143 7.67 5.97 -16.18
CA LEU A 143 6.27 5.55 -16.10
C LEU A 143 5.95 4.70 -17.32
N ASN A 144 5.60 3.44 -17.08
CA ASN A 144 5.04 2.57 -18.12
C ASN A 144 3.52 2.72 -18.15
N ILE A 145 2.85 2.15 -19.15
CA ILE A 145 1.38 2.08 -19.18
C ILE A 145 0.97 0.74 -18.54
N PRO A 146 0.06 0.71 -17.55
CA PRO A 146 -0.59 1.86 -16.88
C PRO A 146 0.39 2.72 -16.07
N ILE A 147 0.17 4.06 -16.05
CA ILE A 147 1.05 5.10 -15.47
C ILE A 147 1.29 4.84 -13.99
N VAL A 148 2.33 4.08 -13.68
CA VAL A 148 2.66 3.67 -12.32
C VAL A 148 4.17 3.65 -12.15
N ASN A 149 4.69 4.26 -11.08
CA ASN A 149 6.09 4.08 -10.69
C ASN A 149 6.24 2.69 -10.05
N VAL A 150 6.96 1.79 -10.70
CA VAL A 150 7.26 0.45 -10.17
C VAL A 150 8.76 0.37 -9.91
N PRO A 151 9.27 0.98 -8.83
CA PRO A 151 10.71 1.05 -8.58
C PRO A 151 11.31 -0.28 -8.12
N ILE A 152 10.48 -1.28 -7.78
CA ILE A 152 10.92 -2.61 -7.33
C ILE A 152 10.61 -3.68 -8.37
N TYR A 153 11.63 -4.47 -8.75
CA TYR A 153 11.54 -5.53 -9.75
C TYR A 153 12.12 -6.84 -9.23
N ASN A 154 11.37 -7.94 -9.39
CA ASN A 154 11.93 -9.28 -9.30
C ASN A 154 12.72 -9.59 -10.58
N THR A 155 13.95 -10.06 -10.45
CA THR A 155 14.78 -10.49 -11.59
C THR A 155 15.37 -11.88 -11.32
N PRO A 156 15.88 -12.58 -12.34
CA PRO A 156 16.62 -13.84 -12.13
C PRO A 156 17.84 -13.69 -11.20
N ASN A 157 18.37 -12.47 -11.05
CA ASN A 157 19.52 -12.14 -10.20
C ASN A 157 19.10 -11.46 -8.89
N GLY A 158 17.90 -11.80 -8.39
CA GLY A 158 17.31 -11.25 -7.17
C GLY A 158 16.50 -9.98 -7.39
N THR A 159 15.86 -9.52 -6.32
CA THR A 159 14.96 -8.35 -6.34
C THR A 159 15.76 -7.06 -6.28
N LYS A 160 15.32 -6.04 -7.03
CA LYS A 160 16.01 -4.76 -7.20
C LYS A 160 15.09 -3.60 -6.84
N LEU A 161 15.61 -2.63 -6.10
CA LEU A 161 15.02 -1.30 -5.91
C LEU A 161 15.82 -0.27 -6.70
N ILE A 162 15.14 0.55 -7.51
CA ILE A 162 15.75 1.66 -8.25
C ILE A 162 15.37 2.97 -7.57
N LEU A 163 16.37 3.77 -7.21
CA LEU A 163 16.20 5.14 -6.75
C LEU A 163 16.82 6.11 -7.73
N SER A 164 16.06 7.12 -8.11
CA SER A 164 16.51 8.26 -8.92
C SER A 164 16.98 9.39 -8.03
N PHE A 165 18.04 10.08 -8.44
CA PHE A 165 18.60 11.25 -7.75
C PHE A 165 18.45 12.45 -8.70
N PRO A 166 17.34 13.21 -8.63
CA PRO A 166 17.00 14.20 -9.64
C PRO A 166 17.99 15.36 -9.73
N TYR A 167 18.68 15.68 -8.64
CA TYR A 167 19.65 16.77 -8.59
C TYR A 167 20.97 16.43 -9.31
N THR A 168 21.32 15.15 -9.39
CA THR A 168 22.54 14.68 -10.07
C THR A 168 22.24 13.99 -11.40
N GLY A 169 20.99 13.58 -11.63
CA GLY A 169 20.56 12.85 -12.82
C GLY A 169 20.97 11.38 -12.82
N GLU A 170 21.53 10.86 -11.72
CA GLU A 170 21.91 9.46 -11.60
C GLU A 170 20.75 8.60 -11.08
N ALA A 171 20.83 7.29 -11.33
CA ALA A 171 20.00 6.29 -10.68
C ALA A 171 20.89 5.26 -10.01
N LYS A 172 20.52 4.82 -8.80
CA LYS A 172 21.18 3.74 -8.07
C LYS A 172 20.26 2.56 -7.95
N VAL A 173 20.83 1.36 -8.10
CA VAL A 173 20.10 0.09 -8.05
C VAL A 173 20.58 -0.70 -6.84
N TYR A 174 19.66 -1.01 -5.94
CA TYR A 174 19.91 -1.71 -4.69
C TYR A 174 19.35 -3.14 -4.78
N GLY A 175 20.07 -4.12 -4.26
CA GLY A 175 19.54 -5.47 -4.08
C GLY A 175 18.70 -5.54 -2.81
N LEU A 176 17.55 -6.20 -2.87
CA LEU A 176 16.70 -6.49 -1.71
C LEU A 176 16.87 -7.94 -1.28
N GLN A 177 16.60 -8.24 -0.01
CA GLN A 177 16.74 -9.59 0.56
C GLN A 177 15.62 -10.52 0.08
N GLY A 178 14.41 -10.00 0.05
CA GLY A 178 13.21 -10.77 -0.28
C GLY A 178 12.82 -10.77 -1.75
N ILE A 179 11.67 -11.37 -2.02
CA ILE A 179 11.01 -11.41 -3.32
C ILE A 179 9.70 -10.66 -3.20
N LEU A 180 9.43 -9.75 -4.12
CA LEU A 180 8.15 -9.04 -4.16
C LEU A 180 7.04 -10.05 -4.48
N SER A 181 6.21 -10.41 -3.49
CA SER A 181 5.08 -11.31 -3.71
C SER A 181 4.01 -10.58 -4.51
N THR A 182 3.84 -10.95 -5.79
CA THR A 182 2.72 -10.56 -6.68
C THR A 182 2.13 -9.17 -6.44
N SER A 183 2.66 -8.22 -7.21
CA SER A 183 2.18 -6.86 -7.49
C SER A 183 0.68 -6.59 -7.24
N GLU A 184 0.34 -6.09 -6.06
CA GLU A 184 -0.64 -5.01 -5.99
C GLU A 184 0.15 -3.74 -5.74
N LEU A 185 0.41 -3.02 -6.82
CA LEU A 185 0.99 -1.68 -6.76
C LEU A 185 0.07 -0.80 -5.93
N ILE A 186 0.57 -0.38 -4.78
CA ILE A 186 -0.12 0.58 -3.94
C ILE A 186 -0.13 1.92 -4.66
N ASN A 187 -1.35 2.34 -5.01
CA ASN A 187 -1.78 3.70 -5.34
C ASN A 187 -0.63 4.69 -5.66
N ASN A 188 -0.31 4.82 -6.94
CA ASN A 188 0.76 5.70 -7.41
C ASN A 188 0.19 6.93 -8.14
N SER A 189 -0.95 7.45 -7.68
CA SER A 189 -1.46 8.75 -8.12
C SER A 189 -0.62 9.89 -7.50
N LEU A 190 0.70 9.90 -7.73
CA LEU A 190 1.62 10.92 -7.24
C LEU A 190 1.69 12.14 -8.18
N PHE A 191 0.81 12.17 -9.19
CA PHE A 191 0.59 13.30 -10.07
C PHE A 191 -0.89 13.72 -10.01
N ASN A 192 -1.31 14.34 -8.91
CA ASN A 192 -2.42 15.28 -8.87
C ASN A 192 -2.05 16.42 -7.92
#